data_AF-A0A6S6U2C0-F1
#
_entry.id   AF-A0A6S6U2C0-F1
#
_cell.length_a   1.000
_cell.length_b   1.000
_cell.length_c   1.000
_cell.angle_alpha   90.00
_cell.angle_beta   90.00
_cell.angle_gamma   90.00
#
_symmetry.space_group_name_H-M   'P 1'
#
loop_
_entity.id
_entity.type
_entity.pdbx_description
1 polymer ?
#
loop_
_entity_poly.entity_id
_entity_poly.type
_entity_poly.pdbx_seq_one_letter_code
_entity_poly.pdbx_strand_id
1 'polypeptide(L)'
;MEHIFRGILGITVLIAVLYIFSANRKAIDWKLVGIALGMQILFGLAVLKVDFIRGIFNFIGKGFVNVLEFTKQGSTFVFGGLMDPSNIGFIFAFQILPTILFFSALSSILYYLGILQRIIYALAYVMTRVMRLSGAESLAAAANVFIGQTEAPLIIKPYLDKMTKSELLCLMVGGMATIAGGVLAAYIGFLGGDSIAEQEEFARHLLTASIMSAPAAILAAKILYPETEKVDTNLEVPKDKIGNNLLEAISNGTSDGLKLAVNVGAMLIVFIALVAMLNSICSSTLGEWVGWTSDGSFAFLGDTFLPSQDVLVQAIQVPLPPSEEMVKVVQESILVGSNGLDSIAFNIVEEAQSVPRFEVVYDTLSRNTMDVRWAVIGQETIAGANGIDSLVPVDGWVLYENSNTQVPLDTLSYASNEMNRMSLNMHTNQTTAGRFPAFNLEYILGVIMSPIAWVLGTPSDDILIVGQLLGKKTILNEFVAYADIPAVSDSISHKSKIIATYALCGFANFASIGIQIGGIGAIAPERRTTLSEFGIKALLGGTIACFLTATIAGMLI
;
A
#
# COMPACT_ATOMS: atom_id res chain seq x y z
N MET A 1 1.04 23.62 -11.46
CA MET A 1 2.48 23.82 -11.16
C MET A 1 2.90 23.14 -9.87
N GLU A 2 2.06 23.12 -8.83
CA GLU A 2 2.36 22.47 -7.55
C GLU A 2 2.81 21.00 -7.66
N HIS A 3 2.12 20.18 -8.47
CA HIS A 3 2.52 18.78 -8.71
C HIS A 3 3.91 18.61 -9.31
N ILE A 4 4.35 19.55 -10.16
CA ILE A 4 5.67 19.52 -10.79
C ILE A 4 6.75 19.85 -9.76
N PHE A 5 6.52 20.88 -8.95
CA PHE A 5 7.46 21.26 -7.91
C PHE A 5 7.62 20.15 -6.85
N ARG A 6 6.50 19.55 -6.44
CA ARG A 6 6.48 18.40 -5.52
C ARG A 6 7.17 17.18 -6.13
N GLY A 7 6.96 16.88 -7.41
CA GLY A 7 7.66 15.80 -8.11
C GLY A 7 9.18 16.01 -8.16
N ILE A 8 9.64 17.23 -8.46
CA ILE A 8 11.07 17.58 -8.46
C ILE A 8 11.68 17.45 -7.06
N LEU A 9 10.97 17.93 -6.03
CA LEU A 9 11.36 17.75 -4.63
C LEU A 9 11.47 16.26 -4.30
N GLY A 10 10.47 15.46 -4.71
CA GLY A 10 10.43 14.02 -4.50
C GLY A 10 11.65 13.31 -5.09
N ILE A 11 11.94 13.57 -6.36
CA ILE A 11 13.12 13.02 -7.04
C ILE A 11 14.41 13.43 -6.33
N THR A 12 14.52 14.69 -5.90
CA THR A 12 15.70 15.21 -5.22
C THR A 12 15.91 14.53 -3.86
N VAL A 13 14.85 14.37 -3.07
CA VAL A 13 14.91 13.66 -1.78
C VAL A 13 15.32 12.20 -2.00
N LEU A 14 14.73 11.51 -2.96
CA LEU A 14 15.06 10.11 -3.26
C LEU A 14 16.52 9.93 -3.72
N ILE A 15 17.01 10.81 -4.59
CA ILE A 15 18.43 10.82 -5.01
C ILE A 15 19.34 11.15 -3.81
N ALA A 16 18.95 12.09 -2.95
CA ALA A 16 19.72 12.43 -1.76
C ALA A 16 19.85 11.24 -0.80
N VAL A 17 18.79 10.45 -0.61
CA VAL A 17 18.85 9.20 0.17
C VAL A 17 19.86 8.24 -0.45
N LEU A 18 19.79 7.98 -1.76
CA LEU A 18 20.78 7.12 -2.43
C LEU A 18 22.21 7.63 -2.26
N TYR A 19 22.42 8.94 -2.38
CA TYR A 19 23.72 9.59 -2.23
C TYR A 19 24.29 9.44 -0.80
N ILE A 20 23.44 9.54 0.23
CA ILE A 20 23.84 9.35 1.63
C ILE A 20 24.36 7.92 1.83
N PHE A 21 23.68 6.92 1.29
CA PHE A 21 24.03 5.49 1.41
C PHE A 21 25.01 4.98 0.34
N SER A 22 25.55 5.87 -0.50
CA SER A 22 26.52 5.53 -1.54
C SER A 22 27.85 5.04 -0.96
N ALA A 23 28.39 3.96 -1.53
CA ALA A 23 29.70 3.42 -1.16
C ALA A 23 30.86 4.36 -1.53
N ASN A 24 30.73 5.14 -2.62
CA ASN A 24 31.77 6.06 -3.06
C ASN A 24 31.16 7.26 -3.80
N ARG A 25 30.83 8.31 -3.04
CA ARG A 25 30.17 9.53 -3.54
C ARG A 25 30.94 10.26 -4.66
N LYS A 26 32.26 10.11 -4.71
CA LYS A 26 33.10 10.77 -5.72
C LYS A 26 33.12 10.04 -7.07
N ALA A 27 32.78 8.75 -7.08
CA ALA A 27 32.77 7.92 -8.28
C ALA A 27 31.41 7.88 -8.99
N ILE A 28 30.40 8.58 -8.47
CA ILE A 28 29.06 8.62 -9.08
C ILE A 28 29.13 9.28 -10.45
N ASP A 29 28.71 8.55 -11.49
CA ASP A 29 28.52 9.11 -12.83
C ASP A 29 27.19 9.87 -12.91
N TRP A 30 27.24 11.18 -12.63
CA TRP A 30 26.07 12.05 -12.72
C TRP A 30 25.49 12.19 -14.14
N LYS A 31 26.29 11.92 -15.17
CA LYS A 31 25.78 11.89 -16.55
C LYS A 31 24.86 10.69 -16.74
N LEU A 32 25.27 9.51 -16.25
CA LEU A 32 24.42 8.31 -16.26
C LEU A 32 23.14 8.55 -15.46
N VAL A 33 23.23 9.15 -14.27
CA VAL A 33 22.06 9.49 -13.44
C VAL A 33 21.09 10.41 -14.19
N GLY A 34 21.59 11.48 -14.81
CA GLY A 34 20.77 12.41 -15.59
C GLY A 34 20.12 11.76 -16.82
N ILE A 35 20.84 10.88 -17.51
CA ILE A 35 20.32 10.11 -18.64
C ILE A 35 19.22 9.16 -18.18
N ALA A 36 19.46 8.40 -17.11
CA ALA A 36 18.49 7.45 -16.56
C ALA A 36 17.19 8.15 -16.12
N LEU A 37 17.31 9.31 -15.47
CA LEU A 37 16.16 10.12 -15.06
C LEU A 37 15.41 10.67 -16.28
N GLY A 38 16.15 11.18 -17.27
CA GLY A 38 15.60 11.68 -18.53
C GLY A 38 14.86 10.59 -19.31
N MET A 39 15.39 9.36 -19.35
CA MET A 39 14.71 8.21 -19.97
C MET A 39 13.38 7.89 -19.28
N GLN A 40 13.33 7.89 -17.95
CA GLN A 40 12.10 7.65 -17.20
C GLN A 40 11.05 8.74 -17.48
N ILE A 41 11.44 10.02 -17.41
CA ILE A 41 10.53 11.15 -17.65
C ILE A 41 10.04 11.14 -19.10
N LEU A 42 10.94 10.96 -20.07
CA LEU A 42 10.60 10.92 -21.49
C LEU A 42 9.64 9.77 -21.81
N PHE A 43 9.92 8.58 -21.28
CA PHE A 43 9.07 7.41 -21.48
C PHE A 43 7.72 7.57 -20.78
N GLY A 44 7.70 8.06 -19.53
CA GLY A 44 6.47 8.37 -18.82
C GLY A 44 5.60 9.39 -19.57
N LEU A 45 6.19 10.46 -20.09
CA LEU A 45 5.50 11.44 -20.94
C LEU A 45 4.97 10.80 -22.23
N ALA A 46 5.80 9.98 -22.88
CA ALA A 46 5.43 9.28 -24.10
C ALA A 46 4.17 8.41 -23.88
N VAL A 47 4.14 7.56 -22.85
CA VAL A 47 3.00 6.65 -22.62
C VAL A 47 1.79 7.37 -22.03
N LEU A 48 1.99 8.34 -21.11
CA LEU A 48 0.89 8.98 -20.39
C LEU A 48 0.27 10.15 -21.16
N LYS A 49 1.01 10.84 -22.05
CA LYS A 49 0.51 12.05 -22.74
C LYS A 49 0.34 11.90 -24.25
N VAL A 50 1.05 10.98 -24.92
CA VAL A 50 0.96 10.83 -26.38
C VAL A 50 -0.08 9.75 -26.74
N ASP A 51 -1.19 10.16 -27.36
CA ASP A 51 -2.33 9.28 -27.62
C ASP A 51 -1.98 8.05 -28.48
N PHE A 52 -1.10 8.21 -29.46
CA PHE A 52 -0.63 7.09 -30.29
C PHE A 52 0.10 6.02 -29.47
N ILE A 53 1.02 6.43 -28.59
CA ILE A 53 1.79 5.52 -27.74
C ILE A 53 0.89 4.91 -26.67
N ARG A 54 0.01 5.73 -26.09
CA ARG A 54 -1.05 5.25 -25.19
C ARG A 54 -1.89 4.16 -25.84
N GLY A 55 -2.26 4.32 -27.12
CA GLY A 55 -3.00 3.32 -27.90
C GLY A 55 -2.26 1.99 -28.02
N ILE A 56 -0.94 2.01 -28.25
CA ILE A 56 -0.10 0.80 -28.27
C ILE A 56 -0.10 0.11 -26.90
N PHE A 57 0.10 0.87 -25.81
CA PHE A 57 0.11 0.29 -24.47
C PHE A 57 -1.26 -0.22 -24.02
N ASN A 58 -2.35 0.43 -24.44
CA ASN A 58 -3.70 -0.08 -24.22
C ASN A 58 -3.92 -1.39 -24.98
N PHE A 59 -3.43 -1.51 -26.22
CA PHE A 59 -3.50 -2.75 -26.99
C PHE A 59 -2.72 -3.88 -26.29
N ILE A 60 -1.53 -3.60 -25.78
CA ILE A 60 -0.73 -4.58 -25.02
C ILE A 60 -1.47 -4.95 -23.71
N GLY A 61 -1.99 -3.97 -22.98
CA GLY A 61 -2.76 -4.18 -21.75
C GLY A 61 -3.98 -5.08 -21.97
N LYS A 62 -4.76 -4.81 -23.04
CA LYS A 62 -5.86 -5.70 -23.49
C LYS A 62 -5.38 -7.12 -23.77
N GLY A 63 -4.21 -7.27 -24.38
CA GLY A 63 -3.58 -8.57 -24.59
C GLY A 63 -3.36 -9.33 -23.27
N PHE A 64 -2.85 -8.67 -22.23
CA PHE A 64 -2.69 -9.26 -20.89
C PHE A 64 -4.03 -9.64 -20.26
N VAL A 65 -5.05 -8.78 -20.36
CA VAL A 65 -6.40 -9.08 -19.85
C VAL A 65 -7.02 -10.27 -20.58
N ASN A 66 -6.85 -10.39 -21.89
CA ASN A 66 -7.33 -11.57 -22.63
C ASN A 66 -6.62 -12.86 -22.22
N VAL A 67 -5.32 -12.77 -21.92
CA VAL A 67 -4.55 -13.92 -21.42
C VAL A 67 -5.06 -14.40 -20.05
N LEU A 68 -5.52 -13.48 -19.19
CA LEU A 68 -6.18 -13.83 -17.94
C LEU A 68 -7.43 -14.70 -18.18
N GLU A 69 -8.24 -14.35 -19.19
CA GLU A 69 -9.44 -15.11 -19.50
C GLU A 69 -9.14 -16.53 -19.99
N PHE A 70 -8.07 -16.71 -20.78
CA PHE A 70 -7.63 -18.06 -21.18
C PHE A 70 -7.17 -18.89 -19.97
N THR A 71 -6.47 -18.26 -19.04
CA THR A 71 -6.05 -18.91 -17.78
C THR A 71 -7.27 -19.33 -16.96
N LYS A 72 -8.30 -18.46 -16.89
CA LYS A 72 -9.55 -18.74 -16.20
C LYS A 72 -10.24 -19.98 -16.77
N GLN A 73 -10.32 -20.13 -18.10
CA GLN A 73 -10.88 -21.35 -18.72
C GLN A 73 -10.16 -22.63 -18.29
N GLY A 74 -8.82 -22.61 -18.32
CA GLY A 74 -8.02 -23.76 -17.86
C GLY A 74 -8.21 -24.05 -16.37
N SER A 75 -8.31 -23.01 -15.55
CA SER A 75 -8.50 -23.13 -14.10
C SER A 75 -9.91 -23.62 -13.76
N THR A 76 -10.95 -23.15 -14.46
CA THR A 76 -12.33 -23.62 -14.31
C THR A 76 -12.47 -25.08 -14.73
N PHE A 77 -11.72 -25.54 -15.74
CA PHE A 77 -11.68 -26.96 -16.07
C PHE A 77 -11.11 -27.81 -14.93
N VAL A 78 -10.02 -27.35 -14.29
CA VAL A 78 -9.35 -28.11 -13.22
C VAL A 78 -10.09 -28.04 -11.88
N PHE A 79 -10.56 -26.85 -11.49
CA PHE A 79 -11.10 -26.57 -10.17
C PHE A 79 -12.65 -26.43 -10.16
N GLY A 80 -13.29 -26.40 -11.32
CA GLY A 80 -14.75 -26.34 -11.44
C GLY A 80 -15.36 -25.12 -10.77
N GLY A 81 -16.43 -25.36 -9.99
CA GLY A 81 -17.14 -24.32 -9.24
C GLY A 81 -16.29 -23.62 -8.16
N LEU A 82 -15.11 -24.14 -7.83
CA LEU A 82 -14.19 -23.47 -6.89
C LEU A 82 -13.59 -22.16 -7.43
N MET A 83 -13.74 -21.92 -8.74
CA MET A 83 -13.33 -20.68 -9.38
C MET A 83 -14.38 -19.57 -9.29
N ASP A 84 -15.63 -19.88 -8.94
CA ASP A 84 -16.73 -18.92 -8.95
C ASP A 84 -16.82 -18.16 -7.60
N PRO A 85 -16.44 -16.87 -7.56
CA PRO A 85 -16.50 -16.09 -6.33
C PRO A 85 -17.93 -15.95 -5.79
N SER A 86 -18.94 -16.09 -6.64
CA SER A 86 -20.35 -15.94 -6.29
C SER A 86 -20.85 -17.05 -5.36
N ASN A 87 -20.25 -18.24 -5.45
CA ASN A 87 -20.69 -19.40 -4.66
C ASN A 87 -19.94 -19.54 -3.33
N ILE A 88 -18.62 -19.29 -3.33
CA ILE A 88 -17.74 -19.62 -2.19
C ILE A 88 -16.85 -18.45 -1.75
N GLY A 89 -17.04 -17.27 -2.33
CA GLY A 89 -16.18 -16.11 -2.11
C GLY A 89 -14.87 -16.17 -2.89
N PHE A 90 -14.12 -15.09 -2.81
CA PHE A 90 -12.83 -14.97 -3.48
C PHE A 90 -11.79 -15.90 -2.82
N ILE A 91 -11.42 -16.99 -3.50
CA ILE A 91 -10.37 -17.91 -3.02
C ILE A 91 -9.07 -17.64 -3.77
N PHE A 92 -8.14 -17.03 -3.04
CA PHE A 92 -6.81 -16.68 -3.52
C PHE A 92 -6.10 -17.81 -4.28
N ALA A 93 -6.05 -19.00 -3.66
CA ALA A 93 -5.30 -20.14 -4.18
C ALA A 93 -5.78 -20.62 -5.55
N PHE A 94 -7.08 -20.51 -5.83
CA PHE A 94 -7.66 -20.96 -7.09
C PHE A 94 -7.70 -19.83 -8.13
N GLN A 95 -7.87 -18.59 -7.71
CA GLN A 95 -8.04 -17.49 -8.66
C GLN A 95 -6.72 -16.88 -9.15
N ILE A 96 -5.64 -16.99 -8.37
CA ILE A 96 -4.40 -16.27 -8.65
C ILE A 96 -3.23 -17.19 -8.96
N LEU A 97 -3.06 -18.28 -8.22
CA LEU A 97 -1.92 -19.19 -8.43
C LEU A 97 -1.89 -19.85 -9.83
N PRO A 98 -3.03 -20.23 -10.43
CA PRO A 98 -3.02 -20.77 -11.80
C PRO A 98 -2.52 -19.77 -12.85
N THR A 99 -2.72 -18.49 -12.60
CA THR A 99 -2.23 -17.42 -13.47
C THR A 99 -0.71 -17.34 -13.47
N ILE A 100 -0.09 -17.47 -12.30
CA ILE A 100 1.37 -17.57 -12.18
C ILE A 100 1.87 -18.78 -13.00
N LEU A 101 1.22 -19.93 -12.85
CA LEU A 101 1.57 -21.16 -13.56
C LEU A 101 1.52 -20.99 -15.09
N PHE A 102 0.43 -20.40 -15.59
CA PHE A 102 0.22 -20.17 -17.01
C PHE A 102 1.23 -19.18 -17.59
N PHE A 103 1.47 -18.06 -16.92
CA PHE A 103 2.40 -17.04 -17.40
C PHE A 103 3.86 -17.51 -17.38
N SER A 104 4.26 -18.37 -16.45
CA SER A 104 5.58 -19.00 -16.49
C SER A 104 5.73 -19.93 -17.70
N ALA A 105 4.70 -20.72 -18.03
CA ALA A 105 4.67 -21.53 -19.24
C ALA A 105 4.70 -20.67 -20.52
N LEU A 106 3.90 -19.60 -20.55
CA LEU A 106 3.87 -18.65 -21.67
C LEU A 106 5.21 -17.94 -21.88
N SER A 107 5.84 -17.49 -20.81
CA SER A 107 7.16 -16.84 -20.86
C SER A 107 8.22 -17.81 -21.39
N SER A 108 8.18 -19.08 -20.96
CA SER A 108 9.06 -20.13 -21.49
C SER A 108 8.82 -20.41 -22.98
N ILE A 109 7.57 -20.43 -23.44
CA ILE A 109 7.23 -20.52 -24.88
C ILE A 109 7.84 -19.34 -25.65
N LEU A 110 7.59 -18.10 -25.20
CA LEU A 110 8.07 -16.90 -25.87
C LEU A 110 9.60 -16.84 -25.92
N TYR A 111 10.26 -17.37 -24.89
CA TYR A 111 11.69 -17.56 -24.87
C TYR A 111 12.13 -18.66 -25.85
N TYR A 112 11.51 -19.84 -25.85
CA TYR A 112 11.86 -20.90 -26.81
C TYR A 112 11.73 -20.43 -28.28
N LEU A 113 10.70 -19.63 -28.58
CA LEU A 113 10.45 -19.07 -29.92
C LEU A 113 11.41 -17.93 -30.31
N GLY A 114 12.24 -17.43 -29.39
CA GLY A 114 13.15 -16.33 -29.68
C GLY A 114 12.50 -14.93 -29.65
N ILE A 115 11.22 -14.82 -29.28
CA ILE A 115 10.48 -13.55 -29.27
C ILE A 115 10.95 -12.70 -28.09
N LEU A 116 10.98 -13.29 -26.90
CA LEU A 116 11.34 -12.60 -25.68
C LEU A 116 12.81 -12.12 -25.71
N GLN A 117 13.72 -12.92 -26.27
CA GLN A 117 15.12 -12.54 -26.44
C GLN A 117 15.30 -11.35 -27.38
N ARG A 118 14.52 -11.24 -28.46
CA ARG A 118 14.59 -10.07 -29.37
C ARG A 118 14.17 -8.80 -28.65
N ILE A 119 13.12 -8.88 -27.83
CA ILE A 119 12.64 -7.73 -27.04
C ILE A 119 13.68 -7.33 -26.00
N ILE A 120 14.19 -8.30 -25.24
CA ILE A 120 15.24 -8.08 -24.22
C ILE A 120 16.49 -7.48 -24.88
N TYR A 121 16.95 -8.02 -26.01
CA TYR A 121 18.10 -7.50 -26.74
C TYR A 121 17.88 -6.07 -27.22
N ALA A 122 16.69 -5.75 -27.75
CA ALA A 122 16.39 -4.40 -28.21
C ALA A 122 16.45 -3.38 -27.06
N LEU A 123 15.85 -3.70 -25.90
CA LEU A 123 15.92 -2.84 -24.73
C LEU A 123 17.35 -2.73 -24.19
N ALA A 124 18.06 -3.86 -24.09
CA ALA A 124 19.44 -3.89 -23.61
C ALA A 124 20.36 -3.07 -24.52
N TYR A 125 20.21 -3.18 -25.85
CA TYR A 125 20.95 -2.39 -26.83
C TYR A 125 20.74 -0.89 -26.63
N VAL A 126 19.49 -0.44 -26.43
CA VAL A 126 19.18 0.96 -26.15
C VAL A 126 19.87 1.41 -24.86
N MET A 127 19.78 0.61 -23.78
CA MET A 127 20.43 0.94 -22.50
C MET A 127 21.95 0.97 -22.60
N THR A 128 22.60 -0.02 -23.22
CA THR A 128 24.04 -0.05 -23.46
C THR A 128 24.50 1.18 -24.23
N ARG A 129 23.78 1.56 -25.30
CA ARG A 129 24.18 2.66 -26.17
C ARG A 129 24.00 4.02 -25.52
N VAL A 130 22.89 4.22 -24.81
CA VAL A 130 22.49 5.50 -24.22
C VAL A 130 23.18 5.72 -22.88
N MET A 131 23.30 4.68 -22.05
CA MET A 131 23.79 4.77 -20.66
C MET A 131 25.26 4.33 -20.49
N ARG A 132 25.91 3.79 -21.53
CA ARG A 132 27.30 3.30 -21.52
C ARG A 132 27.58 2.21 -20.49
N LEU A 133 26.58 1.35 -20.32
CA LEU A 133 26.62 0.19 -19.44
C LEU A 133 27.31 -1.00 -20.12
N SER A 134 27.71 -1.99 -19.32
CA SER A 134 28.18 -3.27 -19.81
C SER A 134 27.08 -4.06 -20.53
N GLY A 135 27.47 -5.01 -21.38
CA GLY A 135 26.53 -5.88 -22.07
C GLY A 135 25.70 -6.72 -21.10
N ALA A 136 26.36 -7.30 -20.09
CA ALA A 136 25.75 -8.18 -19.10
C ALA A 136 24.75 -7.44 -18.20
N GLU A 137 25.10 -6.25 -17.70
CA GLU A 137 24.21 -5.49 -16.82
C GLU A 137 23.01 -4.91 -17.59
N SER A 138 23.20 -4.52 -18.85
CA SER A 138 22.11 -4.05 -19.71
C SER A 138 21.13 -5.17 -20.03
N LEU A 139 21.64 -6.38 -20.31
CA LEU A 139 20.82 -7.57 -20.52
C LEU A 139 20.04 -7.96 -19.27
N ALA A 140 20.68 -7.93 -18.10
CA ALA A 140 20.03 -8.18 -16.83
C ALA A 140 18.90 -7.19 -16.53
N ALA A 141 19.18 -5.88 -16.68
CA ALA A 141 18.18 -4.84 -16.46
C ALA A 141 17.01 -4.98 -17.45
N ALA A 142 17.27 -5.31 -18.71
CA ALA A 142 16.24 -5.52 -19.73
C ALA A 142 15.40 -6.77 -19.45
N ALA A 143 16.03 -7.86 -19.01
CA ALA A 143 15.35 -9.11 -18.70
C ALA A 143 14.39 -8.95 -17.52
N ASN A 144 14.83 -8.25 -16.46
CA ASN A 144 14.03 -7.97 -15.26
C ASN A 144 12.73 -7.21 -15.56
N VAL A 145 12.62 -6.50 -16.70
CA VAL A 145 11.37 -5.83 -17.11
C VAL A 145 10.23 -6.84 -17.35
N PHE A 146 10.55 -8.05 -17.79
CA PHE A 146 9.54 -9.05 -18.21
C PHE A 146 9.54 -10.30 -17.35
N ILE A 147 10.69 -10.62 -16.78
CA ILE A 147 10.98 -11.88 -16.10
C ILE A 147 11.41 -11.56 -14.66
N GLY A 148 11.07 -12.42 -13.70
CA GLY A 148 11.30 -12.16 -12.29
C GLY A 148 12.77 -12.25 -11.86
N GLN A 149 13.01 -11.79 -10.63
CA GLN A 149 14.34 -11.69 -10.01
C GLN A 149 15.12 -13.02 -9.88
N THR A 150 14.44 -14.17 -9.97
CA THR A 150 15.06 -15.51 -9.93
C THR A 150 15.38 -16.07 -11.31
N GLU A 151 14.71 -15.58 -12.34
CA GLU A 151 14.79 -16.11 -13.70
C GLU A 151 15.69 -15.25 -14.60
N ALA A 152 15.67 -13.93 -14.43
CA ALA A 152 16.58 -13.03 -15.16
C ALA A 152 18.07 -13.38 -15.00
N PRO A 153 18.56 -13.80 -13.81
CA PRO A 153 19.94 -14.28 -13.64
C PRO A 153 20.29 -15.52 -14.48
N LEU A 154 19.32 -16.36 -14.86
CA LEU A 154 19.58 -17.53 -15.71
C LEU A 154 20.02 -17.12 -17.12
N ILE A 155 19.47 -16.02 -17.63
CA ILE A 155 19.77 -15.49 -18.97
C ILE A 155 21.20 -14.96 -19.03
N ILE A 156 21.69 -14.39 -17.94
CA ILE A 156 23.04 -13.83 -17.85
C ILE A 156 24.02 -14.76 -17.12
N LYS A 157 23.65 -16.03 -16.90
CA LYS A 157 24.47 -17.01 -16.19
C LYS A 157 25.94 -17.05 -16.65
N PRO A 158 26.27 -17.01 -17.96
CA PRO A 158 27.66 -17.03 -18.42
C PRO A 158 28.50 -15.83 -17.96
N TYR A 159 27.86 -14.73 -17.55
CA TYR A 159 28.50 -13.48 -17.15
C TYR A 159 28.57 -13.30 -15.63
N LEU A 160 27.70 -13.96 -14.84
CA LEU A 160 27.59 -13.77 -13.38
C LEU A 160 28.92 -13.89 -12.64
N ASP A 161 29.75 -14.87 -13.02
CA ASP A 161 31.05 -15.10 -12.38
C ASP A 161 32.09 -14.03 -12.72
N LYS A 162 31.88 -13.22 -13.76
CA LYS A 162 32.79 -12.16 -14.20
C LYS A 162 32.29 -10.76 -13.85
N MET A 163 31.06 -10.64 -13.39
CA MET A 163 30.48 -9.34 -13.06
C MET A 163 31.24 -8.64 -11.93
N THR A 164 31.43 -7.33 -12.07
CA THR A 164 31.95 -6.48 -11.00
C THR A 164 30.93 -6.40 -9.86
N LYS A 165 31.36 -5.88 -8.71
CA LYS A 165 30.44 -5.64 -7.58
C LYS A 165 29.32 -4.65 -7.93
N SER A 166 29.60 -3.64 -8.77
CA SER A 166 28.60 -2.67 -9.19
C SER A 166 27.58 -3.29 -10.14
N GLU A 167 28.04 -4.09 -11.11
CA GLU A 167 27.16 -4.86 -12.01
C GLU A 167 26.28 -5.85 -11.24
N LEU A 168 26.85 -6.54 -10.25
CA LEU A 168 26.11 -7.50 -9.42
C LEU A 168 25.04 -6.80 -8.57
N LEU A 169 25.36 -5.64 -7.97
CA LEU A 169 24.35 -4.84 -7.28
C LEU A 169 23.26 -4.36 -8.26
N CYS A 170 23.64 -3.95 -9.48
CA CYS A 170 22.68 -3.54 -10.51
C CYS A 170 21.72 -4.67 -10.90
N LEU A 171 22.20 -5.90 -11.02
CA LEU A 171 21.36 -7.08 -11.22
C LEU A 171 20.35 -7.26 -10.09
N MET A 172 20.81 -7.20 -8.84
CA MET A 172 19.96 -7.40 -7.65
C MET A 172 18.90 -6.29 -7.51
N VAL A 173 19.32 -5.02 -7.65
CA VAL A 173 18.42 -3.85 -7.63
C VAL A 173 17.40 -3.94 -8.76
N GLY A 174 17.83 -4.32 -9.98
CA GLY A 174 16.95 -4.55 -11.12
C GLY A 174 15.85 -5.57 -10.83
N GLY A 175 16.21 -6.70 -10.22
CA GLY A 175 15.24 -7.72 -9.84
C GLY A 175 14.24 -7.25 -8.76
N MET A 176 14.67 -6.41 -7.82
CA MET A 176 13.79 -5.87 -6.78
C MET A 176 12.93 -4.68 -7.26
N ALA A 177 13.39 -3.94 -8.25
CA ALA A 177 12.68 -2.78 -8.79
C ALA A 177 11.54 -3.14 -9.75
N THR A 178 11.43 -4.41 -10.14
CA THR A 178 10.54 -4.88 -11.20
C THR A 178 9.65 -6.01 -10.69
N ILE A 179 8.61 -6.33 -11.47
CA ILE A 179 7.70 -7.46 -11.22
C ILE A 179 7.74 -8.42 -12.40
N ALA A 180 7.45 -9.69 -12.13
CA ALA A 180 7.32 -10.70 -13.17
C ALA A 180 5.97 -10.58 -13.87
N GLY A 181 5.92 -10.92 -15.17
CA GLY A 181 4.67 -10.94 -15.93
C GLY A 181 3.59 -11.85 -15.33
N GLY A 182 3.96 -12.89 -14.59
CA GLY A 182 2.99 -13.83 -14.00
C GLY A 182 2.18 -13.29 -12.82
N VAL A 183 2.73 -12.34 -12.06
CA VAL A 183 2.01 -11.70 -10.95
C VAL A 183 1.31 -10.41 -11.37
N LEU A 184 1.76 -9.78 -12.46
CA LEU A 184 1.17 -8.59 -13.08
C LEU A 184 -0.35 -8.74 -13.24
N ALA A 185 -0.75 -9.91 -13.69
CA ALA A 185 -2.13 -10.27 -14.01
C ALA A 185 -3.04 -10.26 -12.75
N ALA A 186 -2.53 -10.71 -11.61
CA ALA A 186 -3.23 -10.64 -10.33
C ALA A 186 -3.41 -9.18 -9.88
N TYR A 187 -2.37 -8.36 -10.05
CA TYR A 187 -2.42 -6.94 -9.69
C TYR A 187 -3.39 -6.14 -10.56
N ILE A 188 -3.49 -6.47 -11.85
CA ILE A 188 -4.52 -5.91 -12.74
C ILE A 188 -5.92 -6.21 -12.18
N GLY A 189 -6.16 -7.44 -11.73
CA GLY A 189 -7.43 -7.82 -11.10
C GLY A 189 -7.70 -7.03 -9.81
N PHE A 190 -6.72 -6.91 -8.92
CA PHE A 190 -6.89 -6.14 -7.67
C PHE A 190 -7.11 -4.65 -7.91
N LEU A 191 -6.45 -4.06 -8.90
CA LEU A 191 -6.56 -2.63 -9.18
C LEU A 191 -7.83 -2.30 -9.96
N GLY A 192 -8.18 -3.10 -10.97
CA GLY A 192 -9.31 -2.83 -11.86
C GLY A 192 -10.64 -3.45 -11.44
N GLY A 193 -10.65 -4.31 -10.42
CA GLY A 193 -11.85 -5.04 -9.99
C GLY A 193 -12.48 -5.80 -11.15
N ASP A 194 -13.81 -5.70 -11.28
CA ASP A 194 -14.56 -6.32 -12.38
C ASP A 194 -14.71 -5.41 -13.62
N SER A 195 -14.21 -4.18 -13.57
CA SER A 195 -14.30 -3.21 -14.66
C SER A 195 -13.18 -3.43 -15.69
N ILE A 196 -13.55 -3.88 -16.89
CA ILE A 196 -12.59 -4.06 -18.00
C ILE A 196 -11.85 -2.75 -18.30
N ALA A 197 -12.53 -1.61 -18.23
CA ALA A 197 -11.92 -0.30 -18.50
C ALA A 197 -10.84 0.05 -17.46
N GLU A 198 -11.10 -0.21 -16.17
CA GLU A 198 -10.09 0.01 -15.13
C GLU A 198 -8.94 -1.00 -15.22
N GLN A 199 -9.24 -2.27 -15.51
CA GLN A 199 -8.21 -3.30 -15.73
C GLN A 199 -7.27 -2.91 -16.88
N GLU A 200 -7.79 -2.39 -17.99
CA GLU A 200 -6.98 -1.90 -19.11
C GLU A 200 -6.11 -0.70 -18.70
N GLU A 201 -6.67 0.24 -17.94
CA GLU A 201 -5.92 1.40 -17.44
C GLU A 201 -4.77 1.00 -16.52
N PHE A 202 -5.05 0.15 -15.52
CA PHE A 202 -4.03 -0.29 -14.57
C PHE A 202 -3.03 -1.27 -15.19
N ALA A 203 -3.44 -2.06 -16.18
CA ALA A 203 -2.51 -2.83 -17.01
C ALA A 203 -1.52 -1.92 -17.73
N ARG A 204 -1.99 -0.83 -18.35
CA ARG A 204 -1.11 0.19 -18.95
C ARG A 204 -0.16 0.77 -17.91
N HIS A 205 -0.65 1.15 -16.73
CA HIS A 205 0.19 1.74 -15.69
C HIS A 205 1.27 0.76 -15.18
N LEU A 206 0.91 -0.49 -14.91
CA LEU A 206 1.88 -1.50 -14.45
C LEU A 206 2.92 -1.86 -15.54
N LEU A 207 2.51 -1.94 -16.81
CA LEU A 207 3.43 -2.13 -17.93
C LEU A 207 4.39 -0.94 -18.08
N THR A 208 3.87 0.27 -17.91
CA THR A 208 4.67 1.50 -17.94
C THR A 208 5.67 1.52 -16.80
N ALA A 209 5.23 1.20 -15.58
CA ALA A 209 6.07 1.12 -14.38
C ALA A 209 7.19 0.09 -14.58
N SER A 210 6.88 -1.12 -15.06
CA SER A 210 7.85 -2.19 -15.28
C SER A 210 8.99 -1.77 -16.23
N ILE A 211 8.68 -1.06 -17.32
CA ILE A 211 9.70 -0.56 -18.25
C ILE A 211 10.47 0.63 -17.65
N MET A 212 9.80 1.56 -16.97
CA MET A 212 10.45 2.69 -16.29
C MET A 212 11.39 2.23 -15.17
N SER A 213 11.10 1.11 -14.53
CA SER A 213 11.90 0.56 -13.44
C SER A 213 13.29 0.12 -13.87
N ALA A 214 13.52 -0.25 -15.13
CA ALA A 214 14.86 -0.63 -15.60
C ALA A 214 15.88 0.53 -15.49
N PRO A 215 15.67 1.71 -16.13
CA PRO A 215 16.56 2.85 -15.93
C PRO A 215 16.54 3.38 -14.49
N ALA A 216 15.41 3.27 -13.77
CA ALA A 216 15.35 3.66 -12.35
C ALA A 216 16.25 2.78 -11.46
N ALA A 217 16.26 1.47 -11.71
CA ALA A 217 17.09 0.49 -11.02
C ALA A 217 18.57 0.73 -11.29
N ILE A 218 18.93 0.98 -12.56
CA ILE A 218 20.30 1.31 -12.94
C ILE A 218 20.75 2.60 -12.24
N LEU A 219 19.92 3.64 -12.23
CA LEU A 219 20.19 4.87 -11.50
C LEU A 219 20.46 4.59 -10.02
N ALA A 220 19.56 3.87 -9.36
CA ALA A 220 19.68 3.59 -7.93
C ALA A 220 20.93 2.76 -7.61
N ALA A 221 21.19 1.71 -8.38
CA ALA A 221 22.36 0.85 -8.22
C ALA A 221 23.67 1.61 -8.43
N LYS A 222 23.77 2.40 -9.50
CA LYS A 222 25.01 3.14 -9.83
C LYS A 222 25.25 4.34 -8.92
N ILE A 223 24.24 4.84 -8.20
CA ILE A 223 24.48 5.78 -7.09
C ILE A 223 24.93 5.04 -5.82
N LEU A 224 24.26 3.93 -5.44
CA LEU A 224 24.57 3.18 -4.22
C LEU A 224 25.96 2.52 -4.27
N TYR A 225 26.35 2.02 -5.43
CA TYR A 225 27.66 1.42 -5.67
C TYR A 225 28.13 1.74 -7.09
N PRO A 226 28.79 2.90 -7.28
CA PRO A 226 29.26 3.32 -8.60
C PRO A 226 30.30 2.37 -9.19
N GLU A 227 30.34 2.30 -10.51
CA GLU A 227 31.32 1.49 -11.23
C GLU A 227 32.70 2.16 -11.17
N THR A 228 33.72 1.40 -10.74
CA THR A 228 35.11 1.87 -10.69
C THR A 228 36.02 1.09 -11.63
N GLU A 229 35.54 -0.03 -12.16
CA GLU A 229 36.29 -0.94 -13.03
C GLU A 229 35.93 -0.69 -14.50
N LYS A 230 36.82 -1.09 -15.42
CA LYS A 230 36.51 -1.04 -16.85
C LYS A 230 35.60 -2.20 -17.20
N VAL A 231 34.40 -1.87 -17.67
CA VAL A 231 33.39 -2.84 -18.10
C VAL A 231 33.43 -3.09 -19.60
N ASP A 232 33.16 -4.34 -20.00
CA ASP A 232 33.00 -4.70 -21.41
C ASP A 232 31.57 -4.34 -21.88
N THR A 233 31.51 -3.46 -22.88
CA THR A 233 30.25 -3.01 -23.48
C THR A 233 29.77 -3.93 -24.61
N ASN A 234 30.53 -4.97 -24.94
CA ASN A 234 30.13 -5.92 -25.96
C ASN A 234 28.91 -6.72 -25.48
N LEU A 235 27.83 -6.67 -26.27
CA LEU A 235 26.56 -7.27 -25.90
C LEU A 235 26.38 -8.60 -26.62
N GLU A 236 26.75 -9.66 -25.95
CA GLU A 236 26.54 -11.03 -26.40
C GLU A 236 25.33 -11.63 -25.68
N VAL A 237 24.35 -12.10 -26.45
CA VAL A 237 23.19 -12.82 -25.89
C VAL A 237 23.49 -14.31 -25.95
N PRO A 238 23.44 -15.03 -24.83
CA PRO A 238 23.51 -16.48 -24.85
C PRO A 238 22.40 -17.04 -25.74
N LYS A 239 22.77 -17.83 -26.74
CA LYS A 239 21.82 -18.43 -27.69
C LYS A 239 21.20 -19.73 -27.18
N ASP A 240 21.45 -20.07 -25.91
CA ASP A 240 20.94 -21.30 -25.30
C ASP A 240 19.41 -21.27 -25.29
N LYS A 241 18.81 -22.28 -25.93
CA LYS A 241 17.36 -22.46 -25.96
C LYS A 241 16.90 -23.13 -24.68
N ILE A 242 15.77 -22.68 -24.13
CA ILE A 242 15.08 -23.39 -23.06
C ILE A 242 14.32 -24.56 -23.69
N GLY A 243 14.82 -25.78 -23.50
CA GLY A 243 14.21 -27.01 -24.05
C GLY A 243 14.57 -27.30 -25.50
N ASN A 244 14.47 -28.57 -25.90
CA ASN A 244 14.77 -29.04 -27.25
C ASN A 244 13.60 -28.80 -28.21
N ASN A 245 12.38 -28.79 -27.68
CA ASN A 245 11.14 -28.58 -28.43
C ASN A 245 10.13 -27.73 -27.64
N LEU A 246 9.07 -27.28 -28.34
CA LEU A 246 8.04 -26.41 -27.75
C LEU A 246 7.32 -27.05 -26.56
N LEU A 247 7.04 -28.37 -26.61
CA LEU A 247 6.37 -29.07 -25.51
C LEU A 247 7.26 -29.11 -24.26
N GLU A 248 8.55 -29.34 -24.44
CA GLU A 248 9.52 -29.31 -23.35
C GLU A 248 9.63 -27.90 -22.73
N ALA A 249 9.63 -26.85 -23.55
CA ALA A 249 9.59 -25.47 -23.05
C ALA A 249 8.33 -25.21 -22.21
N ILE A 250 7.16 -25.69 -22.64
CA ILE A 250 5.92 -25.60 -21.87
C ILE A 250 6.07 -26.32 -20.53
N SER A 251 6.48 -27.60 -20.54
CA SER A 251 6.60 -28.41 -19.32
C SER A 251 7.61 -27.83 -18.31
N ASN A 252 8.74 -27.32 -18.79
CA ASN A 252 9.74 -26.66 -17.94
C ASN A 252 9.17 -25.37 -17.33
N GLY A 253 8.55 -24.51 -18.15
CA GLY A 253 7.93 -23.27 -17.69
C GLY A 253 6.79 -23.50 -16.70
N THR A 254 5.96 -24.54 -16.91
CA THR A 254 4.92 -24.95 -15.95
C THR A 254 5.55 -25.43 -14.64
N SER A 255 6.63 -26.21 -14.67
CA SER A 255 7.29 -26.72 -13.46
C SER A 255 7.91 -25.59 -12.63
N ASP A 256 8.51 -24.60 -13.29
CA ASP A 256 9.05 -23.42 -12.62
C ASP A 256 7.95 -22.51 -12.09
N GLY A 257 6.87 -22.33 -12.85
CA GLY A 257 5.67 -21.62 -12.40
C GLY A 257 5.01 -22.27 -11.18
N LEU A 258 4.99 -23.61 -11.10
CA LEU A 258 4.46 -24.33 -9.94
C LEU A 258 5.28 -24.04 -8.68
N LYS A 259 6.61 -24.11 -8.78
CA LYS A 259 7.50 -23.77 -7.65
C LYS A 259 7.26 -22.34 -7.19
N LEU A 260 7.17 -21.40 -8.14
CA LEU A 260 6.89 -19.99 -7.85
C LEU A 260 5.54 -19.82 -7.15
N ALA A 261 4.47 -20.43 -7.68
CA ALA A 261 3.13 -20.34 -7.14
C ALA A 261 3.03 -20.92 -5.71
N VAL A 262 3.63 -22.09 -5.47
CA VAL A 262 3.69 -22.70 -4.12
C VAL A 262 4.48 -21.81 -3.16
N ASN A 263 5.61 -21.26 -3.59
CA ASN A 263 6.40 -20.35 -2.76
C ASN A 263 5.61 -19.09 -2.40
N VAL A 264 4.89 -18.49 -3.35
CA VAL A 264 4.02 -17.33 -3.10
C VAL A 264 2.91 -17.68 -2.12
N GLY A 265 2.19 -18.80 -2.32
CA GLY A 265 1.13 -19.24 -1.43
C GLY A 265 1.62 -19.51 0.00
N ALA A 266 2.71 -20.26 0.15
CA ALA A 266 3.31 -20.57 1.45
C ALA A 266 3.81 -19.29 2.16
N MET A 267 4.44 -18.39 1.41
CA MET A 267 4.91 -17.09 1.90
C MET A 267 3.75 -16.25 2.44
N LEU A 268 2.64 -16.14 1.69
CA LEU A 268 1.47 -15.37 2.11
C LEU A 268 0.87 -15.89 3.41
N ILE A 269 0.74 -17.22 3.57
CA ILE A 269 0.23 -17.82 4.80
C ILE A 269 1.09 -17.42 6.00
N VAL A 270 2.42 -17.57 5.89
CA VAL A 270 3.34 -17.26 6.98
C VAL A 270 3.31 -15.76 7.30
N PHE A 271 3.40 -14.89 6.30
CA PHE A 271 3.47 -13.45 6.54
C PHE A 271 2.16 -12.87 7.07
N ILE A 272 0.99 -13.29 6.56
CA ILE A 272 -0.29 -12.85 7.08
C ILE A 272 -0.46 -13.27 8.54
N ALA A 273 -0.05 -14.51 8.89
CA ALA A 273 -0.07 -14.98 10.28
C ALA A 273 0.88 -14.16 11.19
N LEU A 274 2.08 -13.84 10.71
CA LEU A 274 3.03 -13.00 11.45
C LEU A 274 2.50 -11.58 11.65
N VAL A 275 1.87 -10.99 10.64
CA VAL A 275 1.22 -9.66 10.77
C VAL A 275 0.08 -9.71 11.77
N ALA A 276 -0.80 -10.71 11.68
CA ALA A 276 -1.89 -10.88 12.64
C ALA A 276 -1.35 -11.03 14.08
N MET A 277 -0.27 -11.78 14.26
CA MET A 277 0.40 -11.91 15.56
C MET A 277 0.97 -10.57 16.04
N LEU A 278 1.69 -9.83 15.18
CA LEU A 278 2.25 -8.52 15.52
C LEU A 278 1.16 -7.50 15.81
N ASN A 279 0.07 -7.52 15.05
CA ASN A 279 -1.10 -6.68 15.28
C ASN A 279 -1.74 -6.99 16.62
N SER A 280 -1.91 -8.26 16.95
CA SER A 280 -2.42 -8.66 18.27
C SER A 280 -1.51 -8.14 19.37
N ILE A 281 -0.18 -8.25 19.23
CA ILE A 281 0.76 -7.71 20.21
C ILE A 281 0.62 -6.18 20.29
N CYS A 282 0.63 -5.47 19.16
CA CYS A 282 0.48 -4.02 19.12
C CYS A 282 -0.84 -3.56 19.75
N SER A 283 -1.97 -4.18 19.43
CA SER A 283 -3.28 -3.72 19.86
C SER A 283 -3.58 -4.07 21.31
N SER A 284 -3.25 -5.29 21.76
CA SER A 284 -3.60 -5.74 23.12
C SER A 284 -2.54 -5.40 24.16
N THR A 285 -1.25 -5.42 23.82
CA THR A 285 -0.21 -5.09 24.79
C THR A 285 0.12 -3.61 24.75
N LEU A 286 0.59 -3.09 23.61
CA LEU A 286 1.02 -1.70 23.52
C LEU A 286 -0.17 -0.74 23.46
N GLY A 287 -1.22 -1.10 22.73
CA GLY A 287 -2.40 -0.27 22.47
C GLY A 287 -3.23 0.03 23.71
N GLU A 288 -3.27 -0.93 24.64
CA GLU A 288 -3.97 -0.82 25.94
C GLU A 288 -3.04 -0.32 27.05
N TRP A 289 -1.77 -0.75 27.09
CA TRP A 289 -0.88 -0.43 28.22
C TRP A 289 -0.17 0.92 28.10
N VAL A 290 -0.10 1.46 26.88
CA VAL A 290 0.49 2.77 26.60
C VAL A 290 -0.62 3.74 26.22
N GLY A 291 -0.63 4.89 26.88
CA GLY A 291 -1.57 5.96 26.58
C GLY A 291 -0.91 7.33 26.55
N TRP A 292 -1.55 8.23 25.82
CA TRP A 292 -1.17 9.62 25.66
C TRP A 292 -1.85 10.46 26.75
N THR A 293 -1.07 11.20 27.53
CA THR A 293 -1.57 12.16 28.53
C THR A 293 -1.77 13.55 27.93
N SER A 294 -2.61 14.38 28.55
CA SER A 294 -2.94 15.76 28.14
C SER A 294 -1.74 16.71 28.09
N ASP A 295 -0.68 16.40 28.83
CA ASP A 295 0.60 17.12 28.80
C ASP A 295 1.52 16.70 27.64
N GLY A 296 1.06 15.77 26.79
CA GLY A 296 1.80 15.28 25.64
C GLY A 296 2.75 14.12 25.93
N SER A 297 2.83 13.63 27.18
CA SER A 297 3.76 12.57 27.59
C SER A 297 3.21 11.15 27.34
N PHE A 298 4.12 10.18 27.28
CA PHE A 298 3.79 8.75 27.17
C PHE A 298 3.83 8.12 28.55
N ALA A 299 2.76 7.42 28.94
CA ALA A 299 2.72 6.66 30.18
C ALA A 299 2.48 5.17 29.91
N PHE A 300 3.19 4.34 30.66
CA PHE A 300 3.21 2.89 30.56
C PHE A 300 2.60 2.33 31.85
N LEU A 301 1.37 1.76 31.80
CA LEU A 301 0.74 0.86 32.79
C LEU A 301 -0.77 0.70 32.47
N GLY A 302 -1.20 -0.54 32.20
CA GLY A 302 -2.51 -0.91 31.63
C GLY A 302 -3.74 -0.86 32.56
N ASP A 303 -3.58 -0.75 33.88
CA ASP A 303 -4.75 -0.69 34.78
C ASP A 303 -5.37 0.73 34.84
N THR A 304 -4.67 1.74 34.31
CA THR A 304 -5.12 3.15 34.30
C THR A 304 -5.74 3.62 32.99
N PHE A 305 -5.69 2.81 31.92
CA PHE A 305 -6.27 3.11 30.62
C PHE A 305 -7.39 2.12 30.28
N LEU A 306 -8.22 1.82 31.28
CA LEU A 306 -9.38 0.96 31.08
C LEU A 306 -10.17 1.45 29.85
N PRO A 307 -10.72 0.54 29.04
CA PRO A 307 -11.67 0.89 28.01
C PRO A 307 -12.94 1.34 28.73
N SER A 308 -12.94 2.57 29.23
CA SER A 308 -14.20 3.26 29.41
C SER A 308 -14.86 3.21 28.03
N GLN A 309 -16.07 2.65 27.99
CA GLN A 309 -16.89 2.51 26.80
C GLN A 309 -17.34 3.90 26.36
N ASP A 310 -16.38 4.75 25.99
CA ASP A 310 -16.60 6.16 25.78
C ASP A 310 -16.95 6.36 24.31
N VAL A 311 -18.25 6.50 24.09
CA VAL A 311 -18.82 6.92 22.82
C VAL A 311 -18.41 8.37 22.59
N LEU A 312 -17.70 8.61 21.49
CA LEU A 312 -17.39 9.94 21.01
C LEU A 312 -18.60 10.51 20.29
N VAL A 313 -19.28 11.50 20.88
CA VAL A 313 -20.34 12.25 20.20
C VAL A 313 -19.75 13.50 19.56
N GLN A 314 -19.62 13.49 18.23
CA GLN A 314 -19.28 14.70 17.48
C GLN A 314 -20.46 15.67 17.50
N ALA A 315 -20.27 16.80 18.21
CA ALA A 315 -21.06 18.03 18.19
C ALA A 315 -22.59 17.86 18.10
N ILE A 316 -23.25 17.85 19.25
CA ILE A 316 -24.69 18.09 19.32
C ILE A 316 -24.90 19.61 19.40
N GLN A 317 -25.62 20.20 18.43
CA GLN A 317 -26.41 21.38 18.76
C GLN A 317 -27.70 20.88 19.41
N VAL A 318 -27.78 20.99 20.74
CA VAL A 318 -28.97 20.51 21.48
C VAL A 318 -30.13 21.41 21.04
N PRO A 319 -31.19 20.89 20.40
CA PRO A 319 -32.32 21.73 20.06
C PRO A 319 -32.97 22.23 21.36
N LEU A 320 -33.48 23.45 21.35
CA LEU A 320 -34.19 23.99 22.50
C LEU A 320 -35.52 23.23 22.70
N PRO A 321 -36.01 23.09 23.95
CA PRO A 321 -37.36 22.63 24.20
C PRO A 321 -38.37 23.53 23.47
N PRO A 322 -39.53 23.03 23.07
CA PRO A 322 -40.55 23.86 22.43
C PRO A 322 -41.16 24.84 23.46
N SER A 323 -40.56 26.03 23.64
CA SER A 323 -41.14 27.14 24.40
C SER A 323 -40.78 28.52 23.82
N GLU A 324 -41.65 29.51 24.05
CA GLU A 324 -41.68 30.84 23.42
C GLU A 324 -40.65 31.88 23.92
N GLU A 325 -39.66 31.52 24.74
CA GLU A 325 -38.73 32.50 25.33
C GLU A 325 -37.25 32.30 24.94
N MET A 326 -36.57 33.43 24.67
CA MET A 326 -35.16 33.49 24.26
C MET A 326 -34.21 33.04 25.38
N VAL A 327 -33.56 31.87 25.29
CA VAL A 327 -32.38 31.56 26.16
C VAL A 327 -31.42 30.50 25.55
N LYS A 328 -30.12 30.82 25.65
CA LYS A 328 -28.83 30.04 25.68
C LYS A 328 -28.65 28.75 24.86
N VAL A 329 -27.65 28.78 23.98
CA VAL A 329 -27.08 27.61 23.27
C VAL A 329 -25.84 27.12 24.03
N VAL A 330 -25.75 25.81 24.29
CA VAL A 330 -24.51 25.16 24.77
C VAL A 330 -23.82 24.55 23.54
N GLN A 331 -22.56 24.90 23.32
CA GLN A 331 -21.79 24.48 22.15
C GLN A 331 -20.59 23.64 22.60
N GLU A 332 -20.81 22.37 22.96
CA GLU A 332 -19.74 21.48 23.43
C GLU A 332 -19.92 20.03 22.93
N SER A 333 -18.81 19.32 22.73
CA SER A 333 -18.73 17.90 22.38
C SER A 333 -18.96 17.03 23.61
N ILE A 334 -19.88 16.06 23.53
CA ILE A 334 -20.26 15.18 24.66
C ILE A 334 -19.54 13.83 24.52
N LEU A 335 -18.91 13.35 25.59
CA LEU A 335 -18.38 12.00 25.72
C LEU A 335 -19.27 11.25 26.69
N VAL A 336 -19.77 10.07 26.29
CA VAL A 336 -20.69 9.27 27.12
C VAL A 336 -19.93 8.10 27.72
N GLY A 337 -19.69 8.14 29.03
CA GLY A 337 -19.03 7.07 29.79
C GLY A 337 -19.93 6.47 30.88
N SER A 338 -19.68 5.21 31.25
CA SER A 338 -20.55 4.41 32.13
C SER A 338 -20.37 4.64 33.64
N ASN A 339 -19.48 5.53 34.07
CA ASN A 339 -19.10 5.63 35.48
C ASN A 339 -19.45 7.00 36.04
N GLY A 340 -20.57 7.06 36.77
CA GLY A 340 -21.00 8.24 37.49
C GLY A 340 -20.06 8.56 38.64
N LEU A 341 -19.55 9.79 38.67
CA LEU A 341 -19.51 10.71 39.81
C LEU A 341 -18.74 11.99 39.45
N ASP A 342 -19.23 13.09 40.03
CA ASP A 342 -18.63 14.41 40.25
C ASP A 342 -18.88 15.57 39.25
N SER A 343 -19.21 16.72 39.87
CA SER A 343 -19.73 17.97 39.30
C SER A 343 -18.62 18.99 39.01
N ILE A 344 -18.86 20.01 38.14
CA ILE A 344 -18.34 21.42 38.21
C ILE A 344 -18.88 22.30 37.04
N ALA A 345 -18.87 23.63 37.27
CA ALA A 345 -19.60 24.77 36.69
C ALA A 345 -19.41 25.18 35.20
N PHE A 346 -20.44 25.86 34.67
CA PHE A 346 -20.58 26.38 33.30
C PHE A 346 -20.08 27.82 33.10
N ASN A 347 -19.49 28.12 31.94
CA ASN A 347 -19.37 29.48 31.39
C ASN A 347 -20.38 29.66 30.26
N ILE A 348 -21.22 30.68 30.37
CA ILE A 348 -22.34 30.95 29.46
C ILE A 348 -21.94 32.09 28.51
N VAL A 349 -22.04 31.85 27.20
CA VAL A 349 -21.93 32.90 26.18
C VAL A 349 -23.31 33.14 25.57
N GLU A 350 -23.78 34.38 25.55
CA GLU A 350 -25.08 34.77 24.98
C GLU A 350 -24.89 35.23 23.53
N GLU A 351 -25.47 34.49 22.58
CA GLU A 351 -25.57 34.94 21.19
C GLU A 351 -26.94 34.57 20.61
N ALA A 352 -27.57 35.51 19.89
CA ALA A 352 -28.90 35.35 19.34
C ALA A 352 -28.84 34.89 17.88
N GLN A 353 -29.10 33.60 17.62
CA GLN A 353 -29.42 33.14 16.27
C GLN A 353 -30.46 32.01 16.28
N SER A 354 -31.45 32.15 15.40
CA SER A 354 -32.30 31.08 14.91
C SER A 354 -31.47 30.08 14.10
N VAL A 355 -31.34 28.83 14.55
CA VAL A 355 -30.47 27.83 13.89
C VAL A 355 -31.23 26.48 13.69
N PRO A 356 -30.99 25.76 12.57
CA PRO A 356 -31.82 24.65 12.08
C PRO A 356 -31.53 23.31 12.78
N ARG A 357 -32.49 22.38 12.70
CA ARG A 357 -32.35 20.99 13.18
C ARG A 357 -31.31 20.22 12.36
N PHE A 358 -30.33 19.63 13.03
CA PHE A 358 -29.56 18.48 12.52
C PHE A 358 -29.46 17.41 13.61
N GLU A 359 -30.10 16.25 13.38
CA GLU A 359 -30.22 15.10 14.29
C GLU A 359 -29.42 13.92 13.74
N VAL A 360 -28.18 13.68 14.21
CA VAL A 360 -27.48 12.38 14.16
C VAL A 360 -26.35 12.36 15.18
N VAL A 361 -26.32 11.41 16.11
CA VAL A 361 -25.13 11.09 16.92
C VAL A 361 -24.44 9.87 16.30
N TYR A 362 -23.17 9.98 15.93
CA TYR A 362 -22.44 8.87 15.33
C TYR A 362 -21.63 8.12 16.38
N ASP A 363 -21.97 6.86 16.64
CA ASP A 363 -21.12 5.99 17.44
C ASP A 363 -19.94 5.49 16.60
N THR A 364 -18.75 6.01 16.89
CA THR A 364 -17.53 5.59 16.21
C THR A 364 -17.11 4.13 16.48
N LEU A 365 -17.60 3.51 17.57
CA LEU A 365 -17.29 2.12 17.93
C LEU A 365 -18.24 1.13 17.22
N SER A 366 -19.56 1.39 17.24
CA SER A 366 -20.55 0.50 16.61
C SER A 366 -20.89 0.85 15.15
N ARG A 367 -20.42 2.00 14.64
CA ARG A 367 -20.77 2.56 13.31
C ARG A 367 -22.27 2.81 13.12
N ASN A 368 -23.02 2.98 14.21
CA ASN A 368 -24.45 3.25 14.15
C ASN A 368 -24.71 4.75 14.31
N THR A 369 -25.64 5.25 13.50
CA THR A 369 -26.30 6.52 13.73
C THR A 369 -27.34 6.36 14.82
N MET A 370 -27.09 7.00 15.95
CA MET A 370 -27.99 7.07 17.09
C MET A 370 -28.90 8.29 16.93
N ASP A 371 -30.18 8.08 17.23
CA ASP A 371 -31.22 9.08 17.08
C ASP A 371 -31.46 9.78 18.42
N VAL A 372 -31.65 11.10 18.40
CA VAL A 372 -31.85 11.92 19.60
C VAL A 372 -33.22 12.57 19.51
N ARG A 373 -34.11 12.29 20.47
CA ARG A 373 -35.48 12.82 20.46
C ARG A 373 -35.87 13.39 21.82
N TRP A 374 -36.80 14.35 21.82
CA TRP A 374 -37.45 14.84 23.03
C TRP A 374 -38.52 13.83 23.48
N ALA A 375 -38.43 13.36 24.72
CA ALA A 375 -39.36 12.38 25.28
C ALA A 375 -39.56 12.59 26.80
N VAL A 376 -40.62 12.01 27.35
CA VAL A 376 -40.88 12.00 28.80
C VAL A 376 -39.87 11.05 29.45
N ILE A 377 -38.98 11.58 30.28
CA ILE A 377 -37.90 10.82 30.94
C ILE A 377 -38.24 10.38 32.36
N GLY A 378 -39.30 10.94 32.97
CA GLY A 378 -39.73 10.57 34.31
C GLY A 378 -41.01 11.26 34.77
N GLN A 379 -41.34 11.09 36.05
CA GLN A 379 -42.41 11.84 36.72
C GLN A 379 -41.90 12.35 38.06
N GLU A 380 -41.99 13.65 38.29
CA GLU A 380 -41.67 14.28 39.56
C GLU A 380 -42.94 14.51 40.38
N THR A 381 -42.81 14.32 41.68
CA THR A 381 -43.91 14.50 42.62
C THR A 381 -43.82 15.89 43.20
N ILE A 382 -44.73 16.78 42.81
CA ILE A 382 -44.77 18.14 43.34
C ILE A 382 -45.78 18.17 44.49
N ALA A 383 -45.32 18.61 45.67
CA ALA A 383 -46.15 18.77 46.84
C ALA A 383 -47.21 19.85 46.59
N GLY A 384 -48.47 19.44 46.53
CA GLY A 384 -49.58 20.37 46.36
C GLY A 384 -49.84 21.15 47.65
N ALA A 385 -50.16 22.44 47.55
CA ALA A 385 -50.49 23.30 48.69
C ALA A 385 -51.66 22.78 49.57
N ASN A 386 -52.41 21.79 49.07
CA ASN A 386 -53.55 21.16 49.74
C ASN A 386 -53.24 19.74 50.27
N GLY A 387 -51.97 19.32 50.31
CA GLY A 387 -51.57 17.99 50.82
C GLY A 387 -51.89 16.82 49.89
N ILE A 388 -52.18 17.09 48.62
CA ILE A 388 -52.31 16.07 47.56
C ILE A 388 -51.15 16.29 46.60
N ASP A 389 -50.25 15.33 46.56
CA ASP A 389 -49.09 15.34 45.69
C ASP A 389 -49.50 15.06 44.23
N SER A 390 -48.97 15.85 43.30
CA SER A 390 -49.28 15.74 41.88
C SER A 390 -48.06 15.18 41.13
N LEU A 391 -48.26 14.13 40.34
CA LEU A 391 -47.24 13.58 39.45
C LEU A 391 -47.19 14.41 38.17
N VAL A 392 -46.10 15.12 37.95
CA VAL A 392 -45.87 15.93 36.75
C VAL A 392 -44.84 15.23 35.87
N PRO A 393 -45.10 15.04 34.57
CA PRO A 393 -44.12 14.46 33.67
C PRO A 393 -42.90 15.37 33.55
N VAL A 394 -41.72 14.76 33.63
CA VAL A 394 -40.44 15.40 33.38
C VAL A 394 -40.02 15.05 31.97
N ASP A 395 -39.87 16.07 31.13
CA ASP A 395 -39.44 15.92 29.75
C ASP A 395 -37.93 16.16 29.62
N GLY A 396 -37.28 15.46 28.69
CA GLY A 396 -35.86 15.65 28.42
C GLY A 396 -35.44 15.07 27.07
N TRP A 397 -34.20 15.35 26.68
CA TRP A 397 -33.56 14.75 25.51
C TRP A 397 -33.18 13.31 25.80
N VAL A 398 -33.46 12.40 24.87
CA VAL A 398 -33.20 10.96 25.00
C VAL A 398 -32.45 10.45 23.77
N LEU A 399 -31.44 9.63 24.00
CA LEU A 399 -30.66 8.96 22.98
C LEU A 399 -31.18 7.53 22.76
N TYR A 400 -31.41 7.16 21.50
CA TYR A 400 -31.97 5.86 21.10
C TYR A 400 -30.90 4.96 20.50
N GLU A 401 -30.50 3.92 21.25
CA GLU A 401 -29.42 2.99 20.87
C GLU A 401 -29.93 1.75 20.10
N ASN A 402 -31.08 1.85 19.40
CA ASN A 402 -31.79 0.85 18.56
C ASN A 402 -33.28 0.76 18.93
N SER A 403 -34.09 1.77 18.61
CA SER A 403 -35.58 1.81 18.76
C SER A 403 -36.22 1.46 20.12
N ASN A 404 -35.52 0.84 21.06
CA ASN A 404 -36.04 0.23 22.29
C ASN A 404 -35.25 0.63 23.55
N THR A 405 -33.98 1.01 23.41
CA THR A 405 -33.15 1.47 24.54
C THR A 405 -33.18 2.99 24.59
N GLN A 406 -33.68 3.54 25.69
CA GLN A 406 -33.80 4.98 25.93
C GLN A 406 -32.79 5.37 27.01
N VAL A 407 -31.82 6.22 26.65
CA VAL A 407 -30.86 6.77 27.60
C VAL A 407 -31.11 8.27 27.73
N PRO A 408 -31.63 8.75 28.87
CA PRO A 408 -31.81 10.18 29.12
C PRO A 408 -30.47 10.91 29.06
N LEU A 409 -30.39 12.00 28.29
CA LEU A 409 -29.13 12.71 28.00
C LEU A 409 -28.53 13.37 29.25
N ASP A 410 -29.36 13.68 30.24
CA ASP A 410 -29.03 14.22 31.56
C ASP A 410 -28.43 13.16 32.51
N THR A 411 -28.71 11.87 32.28
CA THR A 411 -28.07 10.76 33.00
C THR A 411 -26.69 10.41 32.44
N LEU A 412 -26.33 10.98 31.29
CA LEU A 412 -25.00 10.82 30.71
C LEU A 412 -24.04 11.69 31.53
N SER A 413 -23.13 11.02 32.23
CA SER A 413 -22.01 11.68 32.88
C SER A 413 -21.24 12.46 31.82
N TYR A 414 -21.20 13.79 31.94
CA TYR A 414 -20.18 14.58 31.25
C TYR A 414 -18.85 14.08 31.82
N ALA A 415 -18.10 13.32 31.02
CA ALA A 415 -16.71 13.04 31.35
C ALA A 415 -16.09 14.40 31.72
N SER A 416 -15.57 14.47 32.94
CA SER A 416 -14.96 15.68 33.49
C SER A 416 -14.01 16.29 32.46
N ASN A 417 -13.74 17.59 32.57
CA ASN A 417 -12.60 18.25 31.92
C ASN A 417 -11.22 17.58 32.21
N GLU A 418 -11.21 16.41 32.89
CA GLU A 418 -10.09 15.53 33.10
C GLU A 418 -10.11 14.27 32.21
N MET A 419 -10.45 14.37 30.92
CA MET A 419 -9.90 13.38 29.98
C MET A 419 -8.39 13.66 29.79
N ASN A 420 -7.64 13.51 30.88
CA ASN A 420 -6.22 13.82 30.97
C ASN A 420 -5.38 12.72 30.30
N ARG A 421 -6.00 11.63 29.82
CA ARG A 421 -5.32 10.41 29.35
C ARG A 421 -6.17 9.64 28.34
N MET A 422 -5.53 9.13 27.29
CA MET A 422 -6.16 8.43 26.17
C MET A 422 -5.32 7.21 25.78
N SER A 423 -5.93 6.02 25.64
CA SER A 423 -5.17 4.84 25.17
C SER A 423 -4.67 5.03 23.73
N LEU A 424 -3.58 4.38 23.34
CA LEU A 424 -3.09 4.43 21.95
C LEU A 424 -4.13 3.91 20.96
N ASN A 425 -4.96 2.93 21.35
CA ASN A 425 -6.06 2.44 20.53
C ASN A 425 -7.08 3.53 20.24
N MET A 426 -7.55 4.22 21.29
CA MET A 426 -8.50 5.32 21.15
C MET A 426 -7.87 6.46 20.33
N HIS A 427 -6.60 6.78 20.60
CA HIS A 427 -5.87 7.84 19.92
C HIS A 427 -5.75 7.59 18.41
N THR A 428 -5.39 6.36 18.07
CA THR A 428 -5.30 5.91 16.68
C THR A 428 -6.66 6.03 16.00
N ASN A 429 -7.73 5.57 16.66
CA ASN A 429 -9.08 5.69 16.11
C ASN A 429 -9.47 7.16 15.87
N GLN A 430 -9.26 8.04 16.84
CA GLN A 430 -9.61 9.46 16.73
C GLN A 430 -8.81 10.20 15.65
N THR A 431 -7.48 10.10 15.68
CA THR A 431 -6.62 10.81 14.73
C THR A 431 -6.77 10.33 13.30
N THR A 432 -7.25 9.10 13.13
CA THR A 432 -7.51 8.52 11.81
C THR A 432 -8.98 8.59 11.41
N ALA A 433 -9.83 9.25 12.20
CA ALA A 433 -11.27 9.33 11.99
C ALA A 433 -11.92 7.95 11.74
N GLY A 434 -11.53 6.95 12.53
CA GLY A 434 -12.04 5.57 12.45
C GLY A 434 -11.47 4.73 11.31
N ARG A 435 -10.50 5.23 10.53
CA ARG A 435 -9.82 4.43 9.48
C ARG A 435 -9.03 3.26 10.07
N PHE A 436 -8.46 3.45 11.27
CA PHE A 436 -7.81 2.40 12.05
C PHE A 436 -8.55 2.21 13.38
N PRO A 437 -9.19 1.05 13.61
CA PRO A 437 -9.99 0.85 14.82
C PRO A 437 -9.12 0.72 16.09
N ALA A 438 -7.84 0.36 15.93
CA ALA A 438 -6.89 0.15 17.03
C ALA A 438 -5.45 0.42 16.56
N PHE A 439 -4.56 0.57 17.53
CA PHE A 439 -3.13 0.68 17.29
C PHE A 439 -2.57 -0.67 16.82
N ASN A 440 -2.12 -0.74 15.56
CA ASN A 440 -1.64 -1.96 14.93
C ASN A 440 -0.41 -1.68 14.05
N LEU A 441 0.19 -2.75 13.51
CA LEU A 441 1.36 -2.63 12.64
C LEU A 441 1.04 -1.79 11.40
N GLU A 442 -0.15 -1.91 10.84
CA GLU A 442 -0.57 -1.13 9.68
C GLU A 442 -0.57 0.37 9.94
N TYR A 443 -1.08 0.81 11.09
CA TYR A 443 -1.06 2.19 11.50
C TYR A 443 0.38 2.70 11.67
N ILE A 444 1.23 1.94 12.38
CA ILE A 444 2.64 2.29 12.58
C ILE A 444 3.36 2.45 11.23
N LEU A 445 3.16 1.50 10.32
CA LEU A 445 3.72 1.55 8.97
C LEU A 445 3.18 2.74 8.18
N GLY A 446 1.89 3.03 8.31
CA GLY A 446 1.24 4.21 7.77
C GLY A 446 1.94 5.48 8.20
N VAL A 447 2.12 5.68 9.50
CA VAL A 447 2.75 6.88 10.07
C VAL A 447 4.21 7.00 9.60
N ILE A 448 4.99 5.92 9.66
CA ILE A 448 6.42 5.93 9.26
C ILE A 448 6.59 6.24 7.77
N MET A 449 5.71 5.71 6.92
CA MET A 449 5.80 5.87 5.46
C MET A 449 5.02 7.07 4.93
N SER A 450 4.19 7.74 5.74
CA SER A 450 3.41 8.92 5.33
C SER A 450 4.27 10.06 4.76
N PRO A 451 5.43 10.42 5.36
CA PRO A 451 6.30 11.43 4.78
C PRO A 451 6.83 11.02 3.40
N ILE A 452 7.12 9.74 3.21
CA ILE A 452 7.56 9.21 1.92
C ILE A 452 6.40 9.28 0.92
N ALA A 453 5.21 8.79 1.27
CA ALA A 453 4.03 8.87 0.43
C ALA A 453 3.73 10.33 0.01
N TRP A 454 3.93 11.28 0.93
CA TRP A 454 3.83 12.70 0.64
C TRP A 454 4.92 13.15 -0.36
N VAL A 455 6.16 12.73 -0.19
CA VAL A 455 7.27 13.02 -1.12
C VAL A 455 6.98 12.46 -2.52
N LEU A 456 6.28 11.33 -2.65
CA LEU A 456 5.90 10.75 -3.95
C LEU A 456 4.80 11.54 -4.69
N GLY A 457 4.14 12.50 -4.04
CA GLY A 457 3.08 13.32 -4.64
C GLY A 457 1.65 12.94 -4.24
N THR A 458 1.48 12.07 -3.25
CA THR A 458 0.16 11.63 -2.75
C THR A 458 -0.59 12.78 -2.07
N PRO A 459 -1.85 13.08 -2.40
CA PRO A 459 -2.70 14.03 -1.65
C PRO A 459 -2.61 13.84 -0.14
N SER A 460 -2.58 14.94 0.62
CA SER A 460 -2.36 14.92 2.07
C SER A 460 -3.36 14.05 2.83
N ASP A 461 -4.60 13.98 2.36
CA ASP A 461 -5.67 13.18 2.99
C ASP A 461 -5.46 11.67 2.83
N ASP A 462 -4.65 11.26 1.84
CA ASP A 462 -4.43 9.87 1.45
C ASP A 462 -3.08 9.32 1.95
N ILE A 463 -2.19 10.17 2.49
CA ILE A 463 -0.79 9.79 2.80
C ILE A 463 -0.68 8.66 3.82
N LEU A 464 -1.62 8.58 4.77
CA LEU A 464 -1.62 7.55 5.80
C LEU A 464 -1.94 6.17 5.19
N ILE A 465 -2.97 6.11 4.35
CA ILE A 465 -3.40 4.87 3.69
C ILE A 465 -2.33 4.44 2.67
N VAL A 466 -1.85 5.36 1.83
CA VAL A 466 -0.77 5.04 0.89
C VAL A 466 0.50 4.64 1.64
N GLY A 467 0.86 5.34 2.71
CA GLY A 467 1.97 4.99 3.59
C GLY A 467 1.86 3.56 4.12
N GLN A 468 0.66 3.14 4.56
CA GLN A 468 0.43 1.78 5.02
C GLN A 468 0.75 0.77 3.92
N LEU A 469 0.28 1.01 2.69
CA LEU A 469 0.54 0.13 1.55
C LEU A 469 2.06 0.03 1.26
N LEU A 470 2.78 1.16 1.30
CA LEU A 470 4.25 1.18 1.10
C LEU A 470 4.99 0.39 2.20
N GLY A 471 4.54 0.51 3.44
CA GLY A 471 5.11 -0.22 4.56
C GLY A 471 4.81 -1.72 4.49
N LYS A 472 3.56 -2.10 4.18
CA LYS A 472 3.15 -3.49 3.95
C LYS A 472 3.98 -4.14 2.84
N LYS A 473 4.19 -3.42 1.73
CA LYS A 473 5.07 -3.87 0.65
C LYS A 473 6.46 -4.21 1.15
N THR A 474 7.05 -3.31 1.93
CA THR A 474 8.45 -3.41 2.36
C THR A 474 8.67 -4.55 3.36
N ILE A 475 7.77 -4.70 4.33
CA ILE A 475 7.90 -5.71 5.39
C ILE A 475 7.46 -7.09 4.92
N LEU A 476 6.38 -7.15 4.13
CA LEU A 476 5.76 -8.40 3.70
C LEU A 476 6.15 -8.66 2.25
N ASN A 477 5.36 -8.11 1.33
CA ASN A 477 5.59 -8.10 -0.11
C ASN A 477 4.55 -7.21 -0.78
N GLU A 478 4.81 -6.88 -2.04
CA GLU A 478 3.92 -6.14 -2.90
C GLU A 478 2.58 -6.85 -3.14
N PHE A 479 2.57 -8.18 -3.09
CA PHE A 479 1.37 -8.96 -3.29
C PHE A 479 0.29 -8.65 -2.26
N VAL A 480 0.64 -8.70 -0.97
CA VAL A 480 -0.27 -8.35 0.14
C VAL A 480 -0.70 -6.89 0.03
N ALA A 481 0.23 -5.99 -0.32
CA ALA A 481 -0.10 -4.57 -0.46
C ALA A 481 -1.12 -4.32 -1.60
N TYR A 482 -0.98 -4.99 -2.76
CA TYR A 482 -1.97 -4.87 -3.83
C TYR A 482 -3.33 -5.47 -3.46
N ALA A 483 -3.34 -6.59 -2.74
CA ALA A 483 -4.57 -7.25 -2.32
C ALA A 483 -5.43 -6.38 -1.38
N ASP A 484 -4.83 -5.41 -0.68
CA ASP A 484 -5.54 -4.46 0.17
C ASP A 484 -6.14 -3.26 -0.58
N ILE A 485 -5.69 -2.99 -1.82
CA ILE A 485 -6.17 -1.83 -2.59
C ILE A 485 -7.69 -1.84 -2.80
N PRO A 486 -8.35 -2.96 -3.17
CA PRO A 486 -9.81 -3.01 -3.27
C PRO A 486 -10.53 -2.47 -2.03
N ALA A 487 -10.06 -2.81 -0.83
CA ALA A 487 -10.69 -2.43 0.43
C ALA A 487 -10.53 -0.93 0.75
N VAL A 488 -9.53 -0.27 0.19
CA VAL A 488 -9.26 1.17 0.40
C VAL A 488 -9.54 2.02 -0.83
N SER A 489 -9.97 1.43 -1.94
CA SER A 489 -10.11 2.11 -3.23
C SER A 489 -11.11 3.26 -3.16
N ASP A 490 -12.17 3.13 -2.37
CA ASP A 490 -13.18 4.18 -2.16
C ASP A 490 -12.72 5.27 -1.17
N SER A 491 -11.65 5.01 -0.42
CA SER A 491 -11.11 5.91 0.61
C SER A 491 -9.94 6.76 0.12
N ILE A 492 -9.43 6.50 -1.10
CA ILE A 492 -8.28 7.23 -1.67
C ILE A 492 -8.63 7.81 -3.04
N SER A 493 -7.99 8.92 -3.39
CA SER A 493 -8.17 9.51 -4.72
C SER A 493 -7.62 8.61 -5.84
N HIS A 494 -8.15 8.79 -7.06
CA HIS A 494 -7.65 8.12 -8.25
C HIS A 494 -6.14 8.37 -8.48
N LYS A 495 -5.67 9.58 -8.20
CA LYS A 495 -4.24 9.94 -8.26
C LYS A 495 -3.41 9.10 -7.27
N SER A 496 -3.88 8.92 -6.05
CA SER A 496 -3.24 8.06 -5.05
C SER A 496 -3.20 6.60 -5.48
N LYS A 497 -4.28 6.09 -6.08
CA LYS A 497 -4.33 4.72 -6.62
C LYS A 497 -3.27 4.52 -7.72
N ILE A 498 -3.09 5.49 -8.61
CA ILE A 498 -2.00 5.45 -9.61
C ILE A 498 -0.62 5.53 -8.95
N ILE A 499 -0.39 6.46 -8.02
CA ILE A 499 0.91 6.58 -7.33
C ILE A 499 1.26 5.28 -6.59
N ALA A 500 0.30 4.70 -5.87
CA ALA A 500 0.45 3.41 -5.20
C ALA A 500 0.77 2.31 -6.21
N THR A 501 0.09 2.26 -7.36
CA THR A 501 0.38 1.30 -8.44
C THR A 501 1.85 1.32 -8.83
N TYR A 502 2.45 2.49 -9.06
CA TYR A 502 3.88 2.55 -9.42
C TYR A 502 4.80 2.26 -8.24
N ALA A 503 4.45 2.76 -7.05
CA ALA A 503 5.30 2.61 -5.86
C ALA A 503 5.36 1.16 -5.37
N LEU A 504 4.28 0.39 -5.58
CA LEU A 504 4.17 -1.03 -5.25
C LEU A 504 4.73 -1.94 -6.33
N CYS A 505 4.92 -1.46 -7.57
CA CYS A 505 5.38 -2.23 -8.72
C CYS A 505 6.89 -2.60 -8.63
N GLY A 506 7.23 -3.50 -7.70
CA GLY A 506 8.53 -4.15 -7.64
C GLY A 506 8.65 -5.09 -6.45
N PHE A 507 9.49 -6.12 -6.57
CA PHE A 507 9.75 -7.12 -5.52
C PHE A 507 10.60 -6.64 -4.34
N ALA A 508 10.79 -5.33 -4.15
CA ALA A 508 11.61 -4.79 -3.07
C ALA A 508 10.96 -4.99 -1.69
N ASN A 509 11.31 -6.09 -1.02
CA ASN A 509 10.90 -6.45 0.34
C ASN A 509 11.98 -7.31 1.03
N PHE A 510 11.87 -7.53 2.36
CA PHE A 510 12.87 -8.31 3.10
C PHE A 510 12.94 -9.79 2.67
N ALA A 511 11.82 -10.40 2.28
CA ALA A 511 11.81 -11.79 1.82
C ALA A 511 12.59 -11.96 0.51
N SER A 512 12.52 -10.98 -0.39
CA SER A 512 13.23 -10.97 -1.67
C SER A 512 14.74 -10.99 -1.53
N ILE A 513 15.31 -10.50 -0.41
CA ILE A 513 16.74 -10.66 -0.13
C ILE A 513 17.11 -12.15 -0.06
N GLY A 514 16.34 -12.93 0.69
CA GLY A 514 16.53 -14.37 0.81
C GLY A 514 16.33 -15.09 -0.52
N ILE A 515 15.31 -14.68 -1.30
CA ILE A 515 15.02 -15.24 -2.62
C ILE A 515 16.17 -15.00 -3.59
N GLN A 516 16.73 -13.79 -3.65
CA GLN A 516 17.85 -13.48 -4.54
C GLN A 516 19.14 -14.18 -4.13
N ILE A 517 19.46 -14.21 -2.83
CA ILE A 517 20.65 -14.92 -2.33
C ILE A 517 20.54 -16.42 -2.64
N GLY A 518 19.35 -17.01 -2.46
CA GLY A 518 19.10 -18.41 -2.79
C GLY A 518 19.12 -18.69 -4.29
N GLY A 519 18.39 -17.90 -5.07
CA GLY A 519 18.25 -18.07 -6.52
C GLY A 519 19.55 -17.80 -7.28
N ILE A 520 20.12 -16.60 -7.12
CA ILE A 520 21.38 -16.23 -7.79
C ILE A 520 22.53 -17.06 -7.22
N GLY A 521 22.56 -17.30 -5.90
CA GLY A 521 23.59 -18.12 -5.25
C GLY A 521 23.56 -19.59 -5.65
N ALA A 522 22.42 -20.15 -6.06
CA ALA A 522 22.37 -21.49 -6.65
C ALA A 522 22.98 -21.54 -8.07
N ILE A 523 22.95 -20.41 -8.79
CA ILE A 523 23.51 -20.29 -10.15
C ILE A 523 25.02 -19.99 -10.09
N ALA A 524 25.44 -19.13 -9.16
CA ALA A 524 26.82 -18.70 -8.95
C ALA A 524 27.22 -18.82 -7.47
N PRO A 525 27.55 -20.03 -6.98
CA PRO A 525 27.83 -20.29 -5.56
C PRO A 525 28.94 -19.41 -4.95
N GLU A 526 29.98 -19.12 -5.74
CA GLU A 526 31.12 -18.27 -5.35
C GLU A 526 30.72 -16.81 -5.06
N ARG A 527 29.57 -16.36 -5.58
CA ARG A 527 29.06 -14.99 -5.38
C ARG A 527 28.16 -14.84 -4.15
N ARG A 528 27.80 -15.93 -3.47
CA ARG A 528 26.81 -15.93 -2.37
C ARG A 528 27.14 -14.96 -1.23
N THR A 529 28.42 -14.84 -0.88
CA THR A 529 28.89 -13.89 0.14
C THR A 529 28.61 -12.45 -0.28
N THR A 530 28.99 -12.08 -1.50
CA THR A 530 28.76 -10.72 -2.04
C THR A 530 27.27 -10.41 -2.20
N LEU A 531 26.45 -11.38 -2.63
CA LEU A 531 25.00 -11.23 -2.68
C LEU A 531 24.41 -10.93 -1.29
N SER A 532 24.92 -11.61 -0.27
CA SER A 532 24.46 -11.41 1.11
C SER A 532 24.85 -10.04 1.65
N GLU A 533 26.07 -9.57 1.37
CA GLU A 533 26.54 -8.21 1.71
C GLU A 533 25.68 -7.11 1.06
N PHE A 534 25.16 -7.37 -0.15
CA PHE A 534 24.36 -6.41 -0.91
C PHE A 534 22.86 -6.46 -0.66
N GLY A 535 22.34 -7.47 0.05
CA GLY A 535 20.90 -7.64 0.25
C GLY A 535 20.16 -6.36 0.67
N ILE A 536 20.63 -5.67 1.72
CA ILE A 536 20.00 -4.44 2.22
C ILE A 536 20.16 -3.27 1.23
N LYS A 537 21.31 -3.16 0.56
CA LYS A 537 21.52 -2.12 -0.46
C LYS A 537 20.65 -2.35 -1.69
N ALA A 538 20.48 -3.61 -2.09
CA ALA A 538 19.60 -4.00 -3.18
C ALA A 538 18.15 -3.65 -2.86
N LEU A 539 17.70 -3.94 -1.63
CA LEU A 539 16.37 -3.58 -1.14
C LEU A 539 16.15 -2.07 -1.20
N LEU A 540 17.06 -1.28 -0.64
CA LEU A 540 16.99 0.18 -0.66
C LEU A 540 16.94 0.71 -2.11
N GLY A 541 17.82 0.20 -2.98
CA GLY A 541 17.88 0.60 -4.38
C GLY A 541 16.60 0.25 -5.15
N GLY A 542 16.06 -0.95 -4.94
CA GLY A 542 14.81 -1.40 -5.58
C GLY A 542 13.61 -0.59 -5.12
N THR A 543 13.50 -0.32 -3.81
CA THR A 543 12.45 0.51 -3.24
C THR A 543 12.49 1.94 -3.80
N ILE A 544 13.67 2.56 -3.82
CA ILE A 544 13.82 3.92 -4.37
C ILE A 544 13.58 3.95 -5.88
N ALA A 545 13.97 2.92 -6.63
CA ALA A 545 13.65 2.82 -8.05
C ALA A 545 12.13 2.83 -8.29
N CYS A 546 11.36 2.03 -7.53
CA CYS A 546 9.89 2.05 -7.60
C CYS A 546 9.35 3.44 -7.26
N PHE A 547 9.86 4.06 -6.18
CA PHE A 547 9.42 5.38 -5.72
C PHE A 547 9.75 6.50 -6.73
N LEU A 548 10.87 6.41 -7.44
CA LEU A 548 11.20 7.33 -8.52
C LEU A 548 10.19 7.24 -9.66
N THR A 549 9.84 6.03 -10.08
CA THR A 549 8.81 5.85 -11.13
C THR A 549 7.44 6.38 -10.67
N ALA A 550 7.08 6.17 -9.40
CA ALA A 550 5.84 6.68 -8.82
C ALA A 550 5.80 8.20 -8.72
N THR A 551 6.90 8.82 -8.30
CA THR A 551 7.06 10.27 -8.25
C THR A 551 6.92 10.88 -9.65
N ILE A 552 7.53 10.25 -10.66
CA ILE A 552 7.41 10.69 -12.05
C ILE A 552 5.97 10.52 -12.55
N ALA A 553 5.31 9.39 -12.29
CA ALA A 553 3.91 9.21 -12.66
C ALA A 553 3.00 10.25 -11.99
N GLY A 554 3.14 10.44 -10.67
CA GLY A 554 2.39 11.44 -9.88
C GLY A 554 2.65 12.89 -10.27
N MET A 555 3.80 13.18 -10.86
CA MET A 555 4.14 14.48 -11.45
C MET A 555 3.45 14.72 -12.79
N LEU A 556 3.25 13.65 -13.58
CA LEU A 556 2.72 13.71 -14.94
C LEU A 556 1.19 13.62 -15.02
N ILE A 557 0.54 13.15 -13.97
CA ILE A 557 -0.93 13.11 -13.82
C ILE A 557 -1.40 14.27 -12.93
#